data_AF-A0A940JC72-F1
#
_entry.id   AF-A0A940JC72-F1
#
_cell.length_a   1.000
_cell.length_b   1.000
_cell.length_c   1.000
_cell.angle_alpha   90.00
_cell.angle_beta   90.00
_cell.angle_gamma   90.00
#
_symmetry.space_group_name_H-M   'P 1'
#
loop_
_entity.id
_entity.type
_entity.pdbx_description
1 polymer ?
#
loop_
_entity_poly.entity_id
_entity_poly.type
_entity_poly.pdbx_seq_one_letter_code
_entity_poly.pdbx_strand_id
1 'polypeptide(L)'
;MGTCRLAGLSGCHPVGRRRDGQPLLARCGGGRGSCRGRRRQRVRSRSTPPRFLGVGRPPIGSHHVTSTPPTAPQRPRIISAERSEYVRNALIESRLTPNAISLTGLVLCLIAAGLVYADQLFLGGVAFIVGSVCDMLDGKYSRMSGKASPFGAFLDSTLDRIEEGVMLTVIAASFVTNEELANNKLAVAATAVAIVSSIMVSYTRARAEALGVECKVGFGNRAGRVIILSAGLLLSGLGVLEYAVYVLAALSTVTVFQRIFHVRKALLAPASAA
;
A
#
# COMPACT_ATOMS: atom_id res chain seq x y z
N MET A 1 13.05 -26.16 -54.08
CA MET A 1 12.20 -27.17 -53.41
C MET A 1 13.11 -28.12 -52.64
N GLY A 2 12.90 -28.29 -51.33
CA GLY A 2 13.36 -29.46 -50.57
C GLY A 2 14.66 -29.32 -49.78
N THR A 3 14.65 -28.55 -48.70
CA THR A 3 15.68 -28.52 -47.66
C THR A 3 15.60 -29.76 -46.75
N CYS A 4 16.79 -30.25 -46.39
CA CYS A 4 17.07 -31.34 -45.46
C CYS A 4 16.49 -31.09 -44.06
N ARG A 5 15.78 -32.08 -43.52
CA ARG A 5 15.41 -32.15 -42.09
C ARG A 5 16.61 -32.60 -41.26
N LEU A 6 17.12 -31.72 -40.41
CA LEU A 6 17.87 -32.07 -39.20
C LEU A 6 17.23 -31.33 -38.04
N ALA A 7 16.43 -32.05 -37.26
CA ALA A 7 15.89 -31.59 -36.00
C ALA A 7 16.96 -31.77 -34.92
N GLY A 8 17.47 -30.65 -34.38
CA GLY A 8 18.46 -30.67 -33.32
C GLY A 8 18.51 -29.34 -32.57
N LEU A 9 17.97 -29.34 -31.35
CA LEU A 9 18.37 -28.51 -30.21
C LEU A 9 18.41 -26.98 -30.42
N SER A 10 17.26 -26.33 -30.28
CA SER A 10 17.17 -24.88 -30.00
C SER A 10 17.08 -24.65 -28.49
N GLY A 11 18.00 -23.88 -27.89
CA GLY A 11 17.78 -23.37 -26.53
C GLY A 11 18.95 -22.77 -25.74
N CYS A 12 20.21 -22.87 -26.17
CA CYS A 12 21.32 -22.27 -25.41
C CYS A 12 21.70 -20.88 -25.94
N HIS A 13 21.42 -19.83 -25.16
CA HIS A 13 21.95 -18.48 -25.39
C HIS A 13 23.37 -18.31 -24.79
N PRO A 14 24.28 -17.57 -25.44
CA PRO A 14 25.67 -17.41 -24.98
C PRO A 14 25.79 -16.49 -23.76
N VAL A 15 26.55 -16.91 -22.74
CA VAL A 15 26.84 -16.16 -21.52
C VAL A 15 28.32 -15.71 -21.54
N GLY A 16 28.59 -14.56 -22.15
CA GLY A 16 29.87 -13.84 -22.06
C GLY A 16 31.03 -14.35 -22.94
N ARG A 17 32.03 -13.47 -23.15
CA ARG A 17 33.29 -13.74 -23.89
C ARG A 17 34.48 -13.73 -22.93
N ARG A 18 35.48 -14.59 -23.18
CA ARG A 18 36.81 -14.48 -22.53
C ARG A 18 37.57 -13.26 -23.06
N ARG A 19 38.59 -12.80 -22.31
CA ARG A 19 39.52 -11.72 -22.72
C ARG A 19 40.27 -12.00 -24.04
N ASP A 20 40.25 -13.23 -24.54
CA ASP A 20 40.94 -13.65 -25.77
C ASP A 20 39.97 -13.86 -26.96
N GLY A 21 38.74 -13.34 -26.88
CA GLY A 21 37.80 -13.28 -28.00
C GLY A 21 37.00 -14.55 -28.34
N GLN A 22 37.28 -15.69 -27.70
CA GLN A 22 36.53 -16.95 -27.90
C GLN A 22 35.23 -17.02 -27.06
N PRO A 23 34.11 -17.53 -27.62
CA PRO A 23 32.83 -17.65 -26.90
C PRO A 23 32.87 -18.76 -25.82
N LEU A 24 32.33 -18.47 -24.64
CA LEU A 24 32.12 -19.45 -23.57
C LEU A 24 30.86 -20.29 -23.86
N LEU A 25 31.04 -21.57 -24.19
CA LEU A 25 29.93 -22.51 -24.31
C LEU A 25 29.50 -23.01 -22.92
N ALA A 26 28.24 -22.73 -22.56
CA ALA A 26 27.61 -23.26 -21.36
C ALA A 26 27.37 -24.78 -21.51
N ARG A 27 27.94 -25.56 -20.60
CA ARG A 27 27.77 -27.03 -20.55
C ARG A 27 26.42 -27.34 -19.92
N CYS A 28 25.39 -27.59 -20.74
CA CYS A 28 24.13 -28.16 -20.27
C CYS A 28 24.32 -29.65 -19.97
N GLY A 29 24.21 -30.03 -18.69
CA GLY A 29 24.21 -31.43 -18.25
C GLY A 29 23.05 -31.67 -17.30
N GLY A 30 21.96 -32.25 -17.82
CA GLY A 30 20.92 -32.88 -17.02
C GLY A 30 21.24 -34.36 -16.76
N GLY A 31 20.90 -34.86 -15.58
CA GLY A 31 20.78 -36.30 -15.32
C GLY A 31 21.60 -36.84 -14.14
N ARG A 32 20.90 -37.04 -13.01
CA ARG A 32 21.02 -38.09 -11.97
C ARG A 32 22.42 -38.58 -11.56
N GLY A 33 22.78 -38.37 -10.29
CA GLY A 33 23.86 -39.09 -9.62
C GLY A 33 24.06 -38.67 -8.17
N SER A 34 23.56 -39.48 -7.24
CA SER A 34 23.93 -39.43 -5.81
C SER A 34 25.41 -39.77 -5.64
N CYS A 35 26.17 -38.98 -4.89
CA CYS A 35 27.37 -39.47 -4.20
C CYS A 35 27.74 -38.59 -2.98
N ARG A 36 27.71 -39.22 -1.81
CA ARG A 36 28.31 -38.79 -0.54
C ARG A 36 29.81 -38.57 -0.67
N GLY A 37 30.38 -37.66 0.13
CA GLY A 37 31.70 -37.89 0.74
C GLY A 37 32.70 -36.74 0.74
N ARG A 38 32.92 -36.17 1.93
CA ARG A 38 34.23 -35.82 2.54
C ARG A 38 35.29 -35.10 1.68
N ARG A 39 35.71 -33.89 2.10
CA ARG A 39 36.90 -33.64 2.95
C ARG A 39 37.17 -32.14 3.10
N ARG A 40 37.43 -31.73 4.34
CA ARG A 40 38.10 -30.46 4.69
C ARG A 40 39.54 -30.48 4.19
N GLN A 41 40.02 -29.37 3.63
CA GLN A 41 41.46 -29.10 3.58
C GLN A 41 41.75 -27.68 4.11
N ARG A 42 42.47 -27.67 5.23
CA ARG A 42 43.29 -26.56 5.73
C ARG A 42 44.49 -26.39 4.79
N VAL A 43 44.85 -25.15 4.48
CA VAL A 43 46.19 -24.81 3.99
C VAL A 43 46.83 -23.85 4.98
N ARG A 44 48.07 -24.18 5.38
CA ARG A 44 48.92 -23.52 6.37
C ARG A 44 50.02 -22.72 5.66
N SER A 45 50.30 -21.52 6.19
CA SER A 45 51.58 -20.84 6.42
C SER A 45 52.77 -20.94 5.44
N ARG A 46 53.37 -19.78 5.13
CA ARG A 46 54.83 -19.50 4.96
C ARG A 46 55.03 -17.96 5.02
N SER A 47 55.61 -17.39 6.09
CA SER A 47 57.04 -17.05 6.35
C SER A 47 57.59 -15.80 5.59
N THR A 48 57.87 -14.75 6.38
CA THR A 48 58.58 -13.43 6.26
C THR A 48 60.07 -13.47 5.83
N PRO A 49 60.88 -12.35 5.82
CA PRO A 49 60.75 -10.91 5.44
C PRO A 49 61.97 -10.43 4.55
N PRO A 50 62.39 -9.12 4.42
CA PRO A 50 63.10 -8.34 5.46
C PRO A 50 62.81 -6.79 5.51
N ARG A 51 63.46 -6.15 6.50
CA ARG A 51 63.38 -4.77 7.05
C ARG A 51 63.92 -3.64 6.16
N PHE A 52 63.45 -2.40 6.41
CA PHE A 52 64.28 -1.17 6.32
C PHE A 52 63.91 -0.16 7.42
N LEU A 53 64.94 0.45 8.03
CA LEU A 53 64.90 1.47 9.07
C LEU A 53 64.65 2.88 8.50
N GLY A 54 63.96 3.74 9.24
CA GLY A 54 63.87 5.18 8.99
C GLY A 54 63.35 5.95 10.20
N VAL A 55 64.21 6.80 10.76
CA VAL A 55 64.05 7.64 11.96
C VAL A 55 63.26 8.93 11.64
N GLY A 56 62.38 9.41 12.53
CA GLY A 56 61.90 10.80 12.46
C GLY A 56 60.66 11.20 13.29
N ARG A 57 60.92 11.81 14.46
CA ARG A 57 60.14 12.83 15.23
C ARG A 57 58.68 12.55 15.70
N PRO A 58 58.36 12.83 16.98
CA PRO A 58 56.98 12.88 17.46
C PRO A 58 56.37 14.29 17.33
N PRO A 59 55.09 14.46 16.97
CA PRO A 59 54.36 15.66 17.28
C PRO A 59 53.35 15.41 18.40
N ILE A 60 53.62 16.08 19.53
CA ILE A 60 52.71 16.93 20.31
C ILE A 60 51.28 16.40 20.46
N GLY A 61 50.99 15.91 21.67
CA GLY A 61 49.65 15.55 22.10
C GLY A 61 48.71 16.76 22.09
N SER A 62 47.62 16.63 21.33
CA SER A 62 46.40 17.38 21.56
C SER A 62 45.41 16.44 22.25
N HIS A 63 45.16 16.70 23.54
CA HIS A 63 44.05 16.10 24.26
C HIS A 63 42.73 16.63 23.67
N HIS A 64 42.22 16.02 22.60
CA HIS A 64 40.83 16.18 22.22
C HIS A 64 40.00 15.16 23.00
N VAL A 65 39.52 15.59 24.17
CA VAL A 65 38.41 14.94 24.86
C VAL A 65 37.21 14.97 23.92
N THR A 66 36.91 13.86 23.26
CA THR A 66 35.63 13.69 22.58
C THR A 66 34.63 13.34 23.68
N SER A 67 33.98 14.37 24.25
CA SER A 67 32.80 14.17 25.05
C SER A 67 31.71 13.59 24.13
N THR A 68 31.51 12.28 24.20
CA THR A 68 30.26 11.69 23.73
C THR A 68 29.15 12.28 24.62
N PRO A 69 28.12 12.91 24.06
CA PRO A 69 27.01 13.36 24.88
C PRO A 69 26.34 12.12 25.50
N PRO A 70 25.95 12.19 26.79
CA PRO A 70 25.26 11.08 27.43
C PRO A 70 23.99 10.75 26.66
N THR A 71 23.83 9.48 26.28
CA THR A 71 22.61 8.98 25.67
C THR A 71 21.48 9.18 26.68
N ALA A 72 20.52 10.03 26.34
CA ALA A 72 19.36 10.27 27.18
C ALA A 72 18.67 8.93 27.53
N PRO A 73 18.28 8.70 28.79
CA PRO A 73 17.62 7.45 29.16
C PRO A 73 16.30 7.35 28.38
N GLN A 74 16.19 6.33 27.54
CA GLN A 74 14.95 6.00 26.87
C GLN A 74 13.93 5.62 27.95
N ARG A 75 12.95 6.51 28.21
CA ARG A 75 11.87 6.22 29.14
C ARG A 75 11.12 4.97 28.68
N PRO A 76 10.89 3.98 29.54
CA PRO A 76 10.24 2.74 29.14
C PRO A 76 8.82 3.02 28.62
N ARG A 77 8.54 2.66 27.36
CA ARG A 77 7.20 2.61 26.72
C ARG A 77 6.31 1.48 27.29
N ILE A 78 6.47 1.14 28.57
CA ILE A 78 5.96 -0.13 29.13
C ILE A 78 4.42 -0.15 29.19
N ILE A 79 3.77 0.99 29.46
CA ILE A 79 2.31 1.03 29.61
C ILE A 79 1.57 0.83 28.27
N SER A 80 2.12 1.28 27.14
CA SER A 80 1.53 1.05 25.80
C SER A 80 1.78 -0.36 25.25
N ALA A 81 2.87 -0.99 25.71
CA ALA A 81 3.27 -2.31 25.26
C ALA A 81 2.41 -3.40 25.92
N GLU A 82 2.17 -3.33 27.23
CA GLU A 82 1.36 -4.32 27.94
C GLU A 82 -0.11 -4.32 27.48
N ARG A 83 -0.72 -3.14 27.27
CA ARG A 83 -2.09 -3.05 26.72
C ARG A 83 -2.16 -3.59 25.29
N SER A 84 -1.12 -3.37 24.49
CA SER A 84 -1.02 -3.96 23.14
C SER A 84 -0.87 -5.47 23.18
N GLU A 85 -0.16 -6.03 24.15
CA GLU A 85 -0.02 -7.48 24.30
C GLU A 85 -1.29 -8.15 24.81
N TYR A 86 -2.00 -7.53 25.75
CA TYR A 86 -3.28 -8.03 26.24
C TYR A 86 -4.34 -8.05 25.13
N VAL A 87 -4.41 -6.96 24.36
CA VAL A 87 -5.21 -6.86 23.14
C VAL A 87 -4.75 -7.96 22.18
N ARG A 88 -3.46 -8.05 21.83
CA ARG A 88 -2.91 -9.08 20.93
C ARG A 88 -3.25 -10.52 21.35
N ASN A 89 -3.24 -10.84 22.64
CA ASN A 89 -3.54 -12.18 23.13
C ASN A 89 -5.05 -12.49 23.08
N ALA A 90 -5.91 -11.54 23.47
CA ALA A 90 -7.37 -11.64 23.24
C ALA A 90 -7.74 -11.70 21.73
N LEU A 91 -6.91 -11.07 20.88
CA LEU A 91 -7.02 -11.06 19.42
C LEU A 91 -6.65 -12.39 18.74
N ILE A 92 -5.73 -13.15 19.33
CA ILE A 92 -5.35 -14.46 18.81
C ILE A 92 -6.46 -15.48 19.09
N GLU A 93 -7.11 -15.37 20.25
CA GLU A 93 -8.20 -16.25 20.70
C GLU A 93 -9.53 -16.06 19.96
N SER A 94 -9.78 -14.88 19.38
CA SER A 94 -10.97 -14.69 18.56
C SER A 94 -10.85 -15.48 17.25
N ARG A 95 -11.78 -16.41 17.04
CA ARG A 95 -11.94 -17.20 15.80
C ARG A 95 -12.58 -16.40 14.66
N LEU A 96 -12.64 -15.07 14.78
CA LEU A 96 -13.15 -14.21 13.73
C LEU A 96 -12.15 -14.22 12.56
N THR A 97 -12.61 -14.70 11.41
CA THR A 97 -11.85 -14.61 10.17
C THR A 97 -11.78 -13.13 9.77
N PRO A 98 -10.63 -12.61 9.31
CA PRO A 98 -10.52 -11.22 8.85
C PRO A 98 -11.62 -10.80 7.86
N ASN A 99 -12.09 -11.75 7.04
CA ASN A 99 -13.19 -11.55 6.09
C ASN A 99 -14.55 -11.29 6.76
N ALA A 100 -14.83 -11.92 7.90
CA ALA A 100 -16.07 -11.68 8.65
C ALA A 100 -16.12 -10.25 9.21
N ILE A 101 -14.94 -9.69 9.51
CA ILE A 101 -14.82 -8.35 10.05
C ILE A 101 -15.07 -7.31 8.95
N SER A 102 -14.44 -7.43 7.77
CA SER A 102 -14.74 -6.54 6.64
C SER A 102 -16.22 -6.62 6.19
N LEU A 103 -16.86 -7.79 6.34
CA LEU A 103 -18.30 -7.92 6.09
C LEU A 103 -19.15 -7.14 7.12
N THR A 104 -18.66 -7.01 8.35
CA THR A 104 -19.33 -6.23 9.40
C THR A 104 -19.30 -4.73 9.07
N GLY A 105 -18.17 -4.23 8.54
CA GLY A 105 -18.05 -2.87 8.00
C GLY A 105 -19.09 -2.61 6.90
N LEU A 106 -19.20 -3.54 5.94
CA LEU A 106 -20.19 -3.44 4.86
C LEU A 106 -21.63 -3.40 5.41
N VAL A 107 -21.97 -4.25 6.37
CA VAL A 107 -23.31 -4.25 6.99
C VAL A 107 -23.62 -2.93 7.67
N LEU A 108 -22.67 -2.35 8.41
CA LEU A 108 -22.82 -1.03 9.03
C LEU A 108 -22.99 0.07 7.97
N CYS A 109 -22.25 -0.01 6.86
CA CYS A 109 -22.43 0.90 5.73
C CYS A 109 -23.82 0.78 5.10
N LEU A 110 -24.36 -0.44 4.97
CA LEU A 110 -25.72 -0.65 4.46
C LEU A 110 -26.79 -0.10 5.41
N ILE A 111 -26.59 -0.24 6.72
CA ILE A 111 -27.47 0.38 7.73
C ILE A 111 -27.41 1.91 7.60
N ALA A 112 -26.21 2.49 7.50
CA ALA A 112 -26.03 3.91 7.28
C ALA A 112 -26.73 4.38 6.00
N ALA A 113 -26.59 3.64 4.91
CA ALA A 113 -27.24 3.94 3.65
C ALA A 113 -28.78 3.89 3.77
N GLY A 114 -29.32 2.87 4.45
CA GLY A 114 -30.75 2.76 4.72
C GLY A 114 -31.30 3.95 5.54
N LEU A 115 -30.53 4.43 6.52
CA LEU A 115 -30.87 5.62 7.29
C LEU A 115 -30.88 6.89 6.42
N VAL A 116 -29.85 7.06 5.57
CA VAL A 116 -29.80 8.19 4.63
C VAL A 116 -30.97 8.14 3.64
N TYR A 117 -31.33 6.96 3.14
CA TYR A 117 -32.47 6.76 2.24
C TYR A 117 -33.82 7.08 2.91
N ALA A 118 -33.93 6.83 4.21
CA ALA A 118 -35.11 7.13 5.02
C ALA A 118 -35.12 8.59 5.53
N ASP A 119 -34.37 9.48 4.89
CA ASP A 119 -34.23 10.90 5.20
C ASP A 119 -33.65 11.20 6.59
N GLN A 120 -33.09 10.19 7.28
CA GLN A 120 -32.40 10.32 8.56
C GLN A 120 -30.92 10.64 8.34
N LEU A 121 -30.63 11.72 7.61
CA LEU A 121 -29.27 12.09 7.14
C LEU A 121 -28.24 12.18 8.27
N PHE A 122 -28.60 12.80 9.40
CA PHE A 122 -27.72 12.93 10.56
C PHE A 122 -27.36 11.56 11.16
N LEU A 123 -28.37 10.71 11.43
CA LEU A 123 -28.14 9.37 11.98
C LEU A 123 -27.38 8.49 10.98
N GLY A 124 -27.69 8.62 9.70
CA GLY A 124 -26.95 7.98 8.61
C GLY A 124 -25.47 8.41 8.60
N GLY A 125 -25.19 9.70 8.79
CA GLY A 125 -23.83 10.21 8.95
C GLY A 125 -23.11 9.63 10.17
N VAL A 126 -23.77 9.58 11.32
CA VAL A 126 -23.21 8.95 12.54
C VAL A 126 -22.91 7.46 12.30
N ALA A 127 -23.86 6.71 11.74
CA ALA A 127 -23.68 5.31 11.42
C ALA A 127 -22.55 5.07 10.41
N PHE A 128 -22.42 5.95 9.40
CA PHE A 128 -21.37 5.89 8.40
C PHE A 128 -19.98 6.12 9.02
N ILE A 129 -19.85 7.08 9.95
CA ILE A 129 -18.60 7.31 10.69
C ILE A 129 -18.25 6.08 11.52
N VAL A 130 -19.21 5.53 12.26
CA VAL A 130 -18.98 4.34 13.09
C VAL A 130 -18.51 3.17 12.22
N GLY A 131 -19.22 2.88 11.11
CA GLY A 131 -18.83 1.85 10.15
C GLY A 131 -17.43 2.06 9.60
N SER A 132 -17.12 3.29 9.16
CA SER A 132 -15.80 3.63 8.59
C SER A 132 -14.66 3.51 9.60
N VAL A 133 -14.91 3.85 10.87
CA VAL A 133 -13.92 3.70 11.94
C VAL A 133 -13.71 2.23 12.27
N CYS A 134 -14.78 1.45 12.39
CA CYS A 134 -14.69 0.00 12.59
C CYS A 134 -13.84 -0.65 11.50
N ASP A 135 -14.19 -0.45 10.23
CA ASP A 135 -13.45 -1.00 9.09
C ASP A 135 -11.95 -0.64 9.10
N MET A 136 -11.62 0.61 9.42
CA MET A 136 -10.21 1.04 9.52
C MET A 136 -9.46 0.41 10.71
N LEU A 137 -10.13 0.16 11.83
CA LEU A 137 -9.56 -0.54 12.99
C LEU A 137 -9.38 -2.03 12.68
N ASP A 138 -10.31 -2.61 11.95
CA ASP A 138 -10.36 -4.02 11.59
C ASP A 138 -9.30 -4.41 10.55
N GLY A 139 -9.04 -3.53 9.58
CA GLY A 139 -7.90 -3.69 8.68
C GLY A 139 -6.56 -3.63 9.43
N LYS A 140 -6.44 -2.78 10.46
CA LYS A 140 -5.23 -2.72 11.32
C LYS A 140 -5.11 -3.97 12.20
N TYR A 141 -6.22 -4.45 12.75
CA TYR A 141 -6.33 -5.69 13.51
C TYR A 141 -5.76 -6.87 12.73
N SER A 142 -6.15 -7.04 11.46
CA SER A 142 -5.71 -8.17 10.63
C SER A 142 -4.19 -8.15 10.42
N ARG A 143 -3.61 -6.95 10.22
CA ARG A 143 -2.16 -6.75 10.06
C ARG A 143 -1.37 -7.00 11.34
N MET A 144 -1.89 -6.57 12.50
CA MET A 144 -1.20 -6.70 13.79
C MET A 144 -1.32 -8.11 14.38
N SER A 145 -2.41 -8.81 14.11
CA SER A 145 -2.66 -10.18 14.63
C SER A 145 -1.89 -11.27 13.87
N GLY A 146 -1.13 -10.92 12.82
CA GLY A 146 -0.43 -11.88 11.98
C GLY A 146 -1.36 -12.73 11.09
N LYS A 147 -2.67 -12.45 11.09
CA LYS A 147 -3.70 -13.15 10.31
C LYS A 147 -3.96 -12.47 8.94
N ALA A 148 -3.13 -11.51 8.54
CA ALA A 148 -3.24 -10.84 7.25
C ALA A 148 -3.02 -11.81 6.08
N SER A 149 -3.96 -11.84 5.14
CA SER A 149 -3.87 -12.63 3.91
C SER A 149 -3.95 -11.74 2.67
N PRO A 150 -3.34 -12.14 1.54
CA PRO A 150 -3.47 -11.41 0.27
C PRO A 150 -4.92 -11.28 -0.18
N PHE A 151 -5.73 -12.33 0.02
CA PHE A 151 -7.16 -12.30 -0.26
C PHE A 151 -7.91 -11.29 0.63
N GLY A 152 -7.60 -11.26 1.94
CA GLY A 152 -8.20 -10.30 2.86
C GLY A 152 -7.89 -8.85 2.47
N ALA A 153 -6.66 -8.56 2.07
CA ALA A 153 -6.30 -7.23 1.56
C ALA A 153 -7.03 -6.86 0.26
N PHE A 154 -7.23 -7.83 -0.64
CA PHE A 154 -8.04 -7.64 -1.84
C PHE A 154 -9.51 -7.37 -1.48
N LEU A 155 -10.09 -8.16 -0.57
CA LEU A 155 -11.48 -8.05 -0.11
C LEU A 155 -11.74 -6.71 0.59
N ASP A 156 -10.93 -6.33 1.57
CA ASP A 156 -10.95 -5.04 2.28
C ASP A 156 -11.00 -3.88 1.28
N SER A 157 -10.03 -3.88 0.37
CA SER A 157 -9.96 -2.87 -0.68
C SER A 157 -11.20 -2.88 -1.57
N THR A 158 -11.78 -4.03 -1.89
CA THR A 158 -12.97 -4.13 -2.76
C THR A 158 -14.21 -3.62 -2.05
N LEU A 159 -14.40 -3.99 -0.79
CA LEU A 159 -15.52 -3.54 0.04
C LEU A 159 -15.48 -2.03 0.26
N ASP A 160 -14.30 -1.44 0.48
CA ASP A 160 -14.13 0.03 0.55
C ASP A 160 -14.77 0.77 -0.64
N ARG A 161 -14.62 0.21 -1.85
CA ARG A 161 -15.16 0.79 -3.08
C ARG A 161 -16.66 0.60 -3.19
N ILE A 162 -17.17 -0.54 -2.73
CA ILE A 162 -18.60 -0.84 -2.70
C ILE A 162 -19.30 0.09 -1.70
N GLU A 163 -18.77 0.20 -0.48
CA GLU A 163 -19.30 1.07 0.57
C GLU A 163 -19.39 2.53 0.13
N GLU A 164 -18.30 3.07 -0.42
CA GLU A 164 -18.28 4.44 -0.91
C GLU A 164 -19.25 4.66 -2.08
N GLY A 165 -19.35 3.68 -2.99
CA GLY A 165 -20.32 3.70 -4.09
C GLY A 165 -21.75 3.71 -3.59
N VAL A 166 -22.11 2.80 -2.67
CA VAL A 166 -23.45 2.71 -2.06
C VAL A 166 -23.83 4.02 -1.38
N MET A 167 -22.93 4.59 -0.57
CA MET A 167 -23.21 5.85 0.13
C MET A 167 -23.41 7.01 -0.84
N LEU A 168 -22.57 7.13 -1.87
CA LEU A 168 -22.75 8.18 -2.88
C LEU A 168 -24.05 8.00 -3.69
N THR A 169 -24.44 6.75 -3.99
CA THR A 169 -25.69 6.45 -4.68
C THR A 169 -26.90 6.85 -3.85
N VAL A 170 -26.91 6.56 -2.55
CA VAL A 170 -28.06 6.90 -1.71
C VAL A 170 -28.14 8.40 -1.41
N ILE A 171 -26.99 9.09 -1.33
CA ILE A 171 -26.92 10.55 -1.29
C ILE A 171 -27.48 11.15 -2.59
N ALA A 172 -27.13 10.58 -3.75
CA ALA A 172 -27.69 10.99 -5.04
C ALA A 172 -29.23 10.83 -5.08
N ALA A 173 -29.74 9.71 -4.56
CA ALA A 173 -31.18 9.47 -4.43
C ALA A 173 -31.83 10.52 -3.51
N SER A 174 -31.16 10.88 -2.41
CA SER A 174 -31.65 11.89 -1.46
C SER A 174 -31.85 13.26 -2.11
N PHE A 175 -30.97 13.69 -3.03
CA PHE A 175 -31.16 14.95 -3.79
C PHE A 175 -32.36 14.93 -4.77
N VAL A 176 -32.94 13.76 -5.03
CA VAL A 176 -34.11 13.60 -5.89
C VAL A 176 -35.38 13.43 -5.06
N THR A 177 -35.30 12.71 -3.94
CA THR A 177 -36.48 12.30 -3.15
C THR A 177 -36.78 13.21 -1.96
N ASN A 178 -35.78 13.82 -1.32
CA ASN A 178 -36.02 14.72 -0.19
C ASN A 178 -36.56 16.05 -0.68
N GLU A 179 -37.71 16.49 -0.16
CA GLU A 179 -38.29 17.80 -0.52
C GLU A 179 -37.35 18.98 -0.17
N GLU A 180 -36.60 18.90 0.92
CA GLU A 180 -35.65 19.96 1.34
C GLU A 180 -34.40 20.04 0.44
N LEU A 181 -33.97 18.91 -0.15
CA LEU A 181 -32.79 18.82 -1.01
C LEU A 181 -33.17 18.73 -2.50
N ALA A 182 -34.47 18.66 -2.81
CA ALA A 182 -34.99 18.37 -4.12
C ALA A 182 -34.59 19.45 -5.15
N ASN A 183 -34.53 19.01 -6.41
CA ASN A 183 -34.29 19.83 -7.60
C ASN A 183 -32.84 20.30 -7.84
N ASN A 184 -31.86 19.86 -7.04
CA ASN A 184 -30.46 20.13 -7.35
C ASN A 184 -29.88 19.12 -8.37
N LYS A 185 -30.22 19.31 -9.65
CA LYS A 185 -29.70 18.50 -10.77
C LYS A 185 -28.17 18.53 -10.84
N LEU A 186 -27.55 19.63 -10.41
CA LEU A 186 -26.09 19.76 -10.36
C LEU A 186 -25.47 18.88 -9.27
N ALA A 187 -26.08 18.81 -8.09
CA ALA A 187 -25.63 17.92 -7.02
C ALA A 187 -25.70 16.44 -7.45
N VAL A 188 -26.78 16.04 -8.12
CA VAL A 188 -26.90 14.68 -8.70
C VAL A 188 -25.80 14.43 -9.74
N ALA A 189 -25.57 15.35 -10.69
CA ALA A 189 -24.48 15.20 -11.65
C ALA A 189 -23.10 15.13 -10.96
N ALA A 190 -22.89 15.92 -9.91
CA ALA A 190 -21.66 15.91 -9.13
C ALA A 190 -21.47 14.61 -8.35
N THR A 191 -22.54 13.98 -7.80
CA THR A 191 -22.43 12.64 -7.19
C THR A 191 -21.99 11.60 -8.20
N ALA A 192 -22.51 11.63 -9.44
CA ALA A 192 -22.08 10.72 -10.50
C ALA A 192 -20.59 10.91 -10.84
N VAL A 193 -20.13 12.16 -10.95
CA VAL A 193 -18.70 12.47 -11.10
C VAL A 193 -17.88 11.98 -9.91
N ALA A 194 -18.37 12.18 -8.67
CA ALA A 194 -17.69 11.72 -7.47
C ALA A 194 -17.52 10.19 -7.44
N ILE A 195 -18.55 9.42 -7.83
CA ILE A 195 -18.50 7.95 -7.92
C ILE A 195 -17.42 7.54 -8.91
N VAL A 196 -17.48 8.06 -10.14
CA VAL A 196 -16.51 7.72 -11.19
C VAL A 196 -15.09 8.09 -10.76
N SER A 197 -14.90 9.32 -10.28
CA SER A 197 -13.59 9.80 -9.85
C SER A 197 -13.05 9.02 -8.65
N SER A 198 -13.88 8.65 -7.67
CA SER A 198 -13.44 7.87 -6.51
C SER A 198 -12.96 6.45 -6.90
N ILE A 199 -13.69 5.78 -7.79
CA ILE A 199 -13.27 4.49 -8.36
C ILE A 199 -11.96 4.67 -9.14
N MET A 200 -11.84 5.73 -9.95
CA MET A 200 -10.62 6.02 -10.70
C MET A 200 -9.42 6.33 -9.81
N VAL A 201 -9.59 7.01 -8.67
CA VAL A 201 -8.52 7.19 -7.68
C VAL A 201 -7.99 5.82 -7.27
N SER A 202 -8.87 4.90 -6.87
CA SER A 202 -8.47 3.56 -6.43
C SER A 202 -7.84 2.73 -7.56
N TYR A 203 -8.44 2.75 -8.76
CA TYR A 203 -7.97 2.01 -9.92
C TYR A 203 -6.60 2.48 -10.41
N THR A 204 -6.38 3.79 -10.55
CA THR A 204 -5.11 4.35 -11.03
C THR A 204 -3.94 3.95 -10.14
N ARG A 205 -4.14 3.88 -8.81
CA ARG A 205 -3.13 3.39 -7.89
C ARG A 205 -2.86 1.89 -8.09
N ALA A 206 -3.90 1.05 -8.11
CA ALA A 206 -3.73 -0.38 -8.31
C ALA A 206 -3.05 -0.69 -9.67
N ARG A 207 -3.41 0.05 -10.72
CA ARG A 207 -2.80 -0.10 -12.05
C ARG A 207 -1.36 0.38 -12.08
N ALA A 208 -1.02 1.46 -11.39
CA ALA A 208 0.35 1.92 -11.26
C ALA A 208 1.23 0.91 -10.52
N GLU A 209 0.75 0.38 -9.40
CA GLU A 209 1.45 -0.65 -8.62
C GLU A 209 1.65 -1.94 -9.44
N ALA A 210 0.67 -2.33 -10.28
CA ALA A 210 0.80 -3.44 -11.21
C ALA A 210 1.84 -3.20 -12.33
N LEU A 211 2.14 -1.94 -12.65
CA LEU A 211 3.22 -1.55 -13.57
C LEU A 211 4.58 -1.37 -12.86
N GLY A 212 4.65 -1.65 -11.54
CA GLY A 212 5.86 -1.49 -10.75
C GLY A 212 6.13 -0.05 -10.29
N VAL A 213 5.16 0.86 -10.43
CA VAL A 213 5.28 2.27 -10.01
C VAL A 213 4.50 2.50 -8.72
N GLU A 214 5.19 2.92 -7.67
CA GLU A 214 4.54 3.30 -6.42
C GLU A 214 3.72 4.60 -6.59
N CYS A 215 2.42 4.52 -6.31
CA CYS A 215 1.49 5.62 -6.50
C CYS A 215 0.77 5.98 -5.18
N LYS A 216 1.49 6.67 -4.29
CA LYS A 216 0.96 7.20 -3.02
C LYS A 216 0.60 8.69 -3.06
N VAL A 217 0.64 9.31 -4.24
CA VAL A 217 0.34 10.73 -4.42
C VAL A 217 -1.16 11.03 -4.44
N GLY A 218 -1.52 12.25 -4.07
CA GLY A 218 -2.87 12.80 -4.18
C GLY A 218 -3.54 13.12 -2.85
N PHE A 219 -4.27 14.24 -2.81
CA PHE A 219 -4.94 14.74 -1.61
C PHE A 219 -6.26 13.99 -1.30
N GLY A 220 -6.92 13.44 -2.32
CA GLY A 220 -8.17 12.66 -2.20
C GLY A 220 -7.94 11.22 -1.72
N ASN A 221 -7.28 11.06 -0.57
CA ASN A 221 -7.14 9.76 0.08
C ASN A 221 -8.48 9.28 0.67
N ARG A 222 -8.64 7.96 0.89
CA ARG A 222 -9.91 7.37 1.38
C ARG A 222 -10.42 8.06 2.65
N ALA A 223 -9.53 8.28 3.62
CA ALA A 223 -9.87 8.94 4.88
C ALA A 223 -10.43 10.36 4.66
N GLY A 224 -9.81 11.16 3.80
CA GLY A 224 -10.30 12.50 3.46
C GLY A 224 -11.68 12.47 2.83
N ARG A 225 -11.95 11.51 1.93
CA ARG A 225 -13.28 11.34 1.31
C ARG A 225 -14.35 10.98 2.32
N VAL A 226 -14.07 10.04 3.23
CA VAL A 226 -14.97 9.68 4.34
C VAL A 226 -15.24 10.89 5.23
N ILE A 227 -14.21 11.67 5.58
CA ILE A 227 -14.36 12.87 6.41
C ILE A 227 -15.28 13.89 5.73
N ILE A 228 -15.06 14.17 4.45
CA ILE A 228 -15.87 15.14 3.70
C ILE A 228 -17.34 14.70 3.65
N LEU A 229 -17.60 13.44 3.30
CA LEU A 229 -18.97 12.91 3.25
C LEU A 229 -19.63 12.90 4.63
N SER A 230 -18.91 12.46 5.66
CA SER A 230 -19.41 12.44 7.03
C SER A 230 -19.76 13.84 7.51
N ALA A 231 -18.91 14.84 7.25
CA ALA A 231 -19.19 16.23 7.60
C ALA A 231 -20.42 16.77 6.87
N GLY A 232 -20.58 16.46 5.58
CA GLY A 232 -21.77 16.83 4.81
C GLY A 232 -23.06 16.22 5.35
N LEU A 233 -23.02 14.95 5.77
CA LEU A 233 -24.17 14.25 6.35
C LEU A 233 -24.52 14.76 7.75
N LEU A 234 -23.52 14.98 8.62
CA LEU A 234 -23.77 15.49 9.98
C LEU A 234 -24.27 16.93 9.99
N LEU A 235 -23.86 17.74 9.02
CA LEU A 235 -24.25 19.13 8.89
C LEU A 235 -25.37 19.31 7.85
N SER A 236 -26.06 18.24 7.46
CA SER A 236 -27.08 18.28 6.40
C SER A 236 -28.21 19.28 6.72
N GLY A 237 -28.57 19.45 7.99
CA GLY A 237 -29.56 20.44 8.45
C GLY A 237 -29.14 21.91 8.25
N LEU A 238 -27.88 22.17 7.90
CA LEU A 238 -27.37 23.50 7.50
C LEU A 238 -27.29 23.66 5.96
N GLY A 239 -27.76 22.67 5.19
CA GLY A 239 -27.72 22.70 3.73
C GLY A 239 -26.33 22.51 3.12
N VAL A 240 -25.35 21.98 3.86
CA VAL A 240 -23.95 21.88 3.35
C VAL A 240 -23.61 20.59 2.62
N LEU A 241 -24.55 19.63 2.55
CA LEU A 241 -24.30 18.31 1.93
C LEU A 241 -23.94 18.43 0.45
N GLU A 242 -24.59 19.32 -0.30
CA GLU A 242 -24.28 19.58 -1.71
C GLU A 242 -22.83 20.08 -1.92
N TYR A 243 -22.37 21.00 -1.07
CA TYR A 243 -21.01 21.51 -1.14
C TYR A 243 -19.99 20.43 -0.79
N ALA A 244 -20.30 19.55 0.18
CA ALA A 244 -19.45 18.41 0.49
C ALA A 244 -19.28 17.48 -0.73
N VAL A 245 -20.36 17.22 -1.48
CA VAL A 245 -20.31 16.43 -2.72
C VAL A 245 -19.50 17.16 -3.80
N TYR A 246 -19.67 18.46 -3.99
CA TYR A 246 -18.88 19.24 -4.96
C TYR A 246 -17.39 19.20 -4.64
N VAL A 247 -17.03 19.41 -3.38
CA VAL A 247 -15.65 19.34 -2.91
C VAL A 247 -15.09 17.94 -3.12
N LEU A 248 -15.86 16.89 -2.80
CA LEU A 248 -15.45 15.51 -3.00
C LEU A 248 -15.21 15.19 -4.48
N ALA A 249 -16.13 15.59 -5.36
CA ALA A 249 -16.03 15.38 -6.80
C ALA A 249 -14.80 16.09 -7.37
N ALA A 250 -14.59 17.35 -7.01
CA ALA A 250 -13.44 18.14 -7.44
C ALA A 250 -12.11 17.54 -6.95
N LEU A 251 -11.98 17.28 -5.65
CA LEU A 251 -10.75 16.75 -5.05
C LEU A 251 -10.40 15.36 -5.60
N SER A 252 -11.40 14.49 -5.79
CA SER A 252 -11.17 13.15 -6.36
C SER A 252 -10.73 13.23 -7.81
N THR A 253 -11.37 14.10 -8.61
CA THR A 253 -11.02 14.31 -10.02
C THR A 253 -9.60 14.87 -10.15
N VAL A 254 -9.25 15.90 -9.36
CA VAL A 254 -7.89 16.45 -9.32
C VAL A 254 -6.88 15.37 -8.93
N THR A 255 -7.22 14.52 -7.96
CA THR A 255 -6.35 13.41 -7.52
C THR A 255 -6.10 12.40 -8.64
N VAL A 256 -7.11 12.08 -9.45
CA VAL A 256 -6.93 11.21 -10.63
C VAL A 256 -5.89 11.79 -11.58
N PHE A 257 -6.02 13.07 -11.94
CA PHE A 257 -5.06 13.74 -12.81
C PHE A 257 -3.65 13.77 -12.21
N GLN A 258 -3.52 14.10 -10.92
CA GLN A 258 -2.24 14.06 -10.20
C GLN A 258 -1.57 12.68 -10.31
N ARG A 259 -2.33 11.60 -10.14
CA ARG A 259 -1.83 10.23 -10.26
C ARG A 259 -1.40 9.90 -11.68
N ILE A 260 -2.18 10.30 -12.70
CA ILE A 260 -1.83 10.10 -14.10
C ILE A 260 -0.51 10.81 -14.45
N PHE A 261 -0.36 12.08 -14.06
CA PHE A 261 0.87 12.84 -14.31
C PHE A 261 2.08 12.27 -13.56
N HIS A 262 1.88 11.82 -12.32
CA HIS A 262 2.93 11.15 -11.54
C HIS A 262 3.42 9.87 -12.23
N VAL A 263 2.50 8.99 -12.64
CA VAL A 263 2.84 7.73 -13.32
C VAL A 263 3.51 8.01 -14.67
N ARG A 264 3.02 8.99 -15.44
CA ARG A 264 3.67 9.40 -16.70
C ARG A 264 5.12 9.83 -16.47
N LYS A 265 5.38 10.67 -15.46
CA LYS A 265 6.74 11.11 -15.13
C LYS A 265 7.63 9.95 -14.69
N ALA A 266 7.10 9.03 -13.87
CA ALA A 266 7.85 7.87 -13.41
C ALA A 266 8.23 6.90 -14.54
N LEU A 267 7.34 6.68 -15.51
CA LEU A 267 7.58 5.80 -16.66
C LEU A 267 8.49 6.42 -17.73
N LEU A 268 8.49 7.75 -17.87
CA LEU A 268 9.35 8.47 -18.82
C LEU A 268 10.73 8.82 -18.24
N ALA A 269 10.90 8.70 -16.92
CA ALA A 269 12.21 8.87 -16.31
C ALA A 269 13.15 7.81 -16.91
N PRO A 270 14.26 8.20 -17.57
CA PRO A 270 15.22 7.24 -18.06
C PRO A 270 15.67 6.39 -16.87
N ALA A 271 15.69 5.06 -17.05
CA ALA A 271 16.21 4.12 -16.07
C ALA A 271 17.63 4.58 -15.71
N SER A 272 17.77 5.30 -14.59
CA SER A 272 19.02 5.92 -14.22
C SER A 272 19.90 4.79 -13.70
N ALA A 273 20.83 4.37 -14.56
CA ALA A 273 22.08 3.69 -14.24
C ALA A 273 21.99 2.62 -13.13
N ALA A 274 21.60 1.41 -13.53
CA ALA A 274 22.00 0.18 -12.84
C ALA A 274 23.00 -0.57 -13.71
#